data_AF-A0A962RKH0-F1
#
_entry.id   AF-A0A962RKH0-F1
#
_cell.length_a   1.000
_cell.length_b   1.000
_cell.length_c   1.000
_cell.angle_alpha   90.00
_cell.angle_beta   90.00
_cell.angle_gamma   90.00
#
_symmetry.space_group_name_H-M   'P 1'
#
loop_
_entity.id
_entity.type
_entity.pdbx_description
1 polymer ?
#
loop_
_entity_poly.entity_id
_entity_poly.type
_entity_poly.pdbx_seq_one_letter_code
_entity_poly.pdbx_strand_id
1 'polypeptide(L)'
;VTADEVPDPQSLPVKLWVNGTLMQDFDTSDMAHPISRCVEWVTSIHTLQPGDLLATGTNHRGLNPFMDGDRVELEVQGLGRLRINIRDDLKRTWARETRLQRQEAGHDTPTPQLTGRFAPGS
;
A
#
# COMPACT_ATOMS: atom_id res chain seq x y z
N VAL A 1 -10.03 -13.74 10.90
CA VAL A 1 -8.77 -14.26 11.45
C VAL A 1 -8.59 -13.67 12.83
N THR A 2 -8.39 -14.51 13.83
CA THR A 2 -8.17 -14.11 15.23
C THR A 2 -6.69 -14.13 15.59
N ALA A 3 -6.34 -13.56 16.74
CA ALA A 3 -4.95 -13.43 17.17
C ALA A 3 -4.24 -14.79 17.36
N ASP A 4 -4.96 -15.82 17.78
CA ASP A 4 -4.45 -17.18 17.98
C ASP A 4 -4.18 -17.94 16.67
N GLU A 5 -4.79 -17.52 15.56
CA GLU A 5 -4.55 -18.09 14.23
C GLU A 5 -3.29 -17.52 13.56
N VAL A 6 -2.68 -16.47 14.14
CA VAL A 6 -1.49 -15.78 13.62
C VAL A 6 -0.35 -15.87 14.64
N PRO A 7 0.58 -16.85 14.51
CA PRO A 7 1.63 -17.07 15.50
C PRO A 7 2.56 -15.88 15.71
N ASP A 8 2.90 -15.17 14.63
CA ASP A 8 3.72 -13.96 14.67
C ASP A 8 3.18 -12.91 13.68
N PRO A 9 2.44 -11.89 14.14
CA PRO A 9 1.92 -10.84 13.28
C PRO A 9 3.01 -9.85 12.80
N GLN A 10 4.24 -9.96 13.32
CA GLN A 10 5.39 -9.17 12.89
C GLN A 10 6.20 -9.88 11.80
N SER A 11 5.81 -11.09 11.36
CA SER A 11 6.53 -11.87 10.34
C SER A 11 5.55 -12.44 9.28
N LEU A 12 4.83 -11.55 8.60
CA LEU A 12 3.85 -11.88 7.56
C LEU A 12 4.26 -11.26 6.20
N PRO A 13 4.42 -12.08 5.16
CA PRO A 13 4.53 -11.64 3.78
C PRO A 13 3.27 -10.90 3.33
N VAL A 14 3.47 -9.74 2.70
CA VAL A 14 2.46 -8.87 2.11
C VAL A 14 2.79 -8.69 0.63
N LYS A 15 1.79 -8.93 -0.22
CA LYS A 15 1.92 -8.78 -1.67
C LYS A 15 0.77 -7.98 -2.24
N LEU A 16 1.08 -7.10 -3.18
CA LEU A 16 0.07 -6.34 -3.92
C LEU A 16 0.34 -6.43 -5.42
N TRP A 17 -0.71 -6.73 -6.18
CA TRP A 17 -0.70 -6.75 -7.63
C TRP A 17 -1.65 -5.72 -8.20
N VAL A 18 -1.26 -5.14 -9.34
CA VAL A 18 -2.14 -4.32 -10.19
C VAL A 18 -2.20 -4.99 -11.54
N ASN A 19 -3.39 -5.44 -11.94
CA ASN A 19 -3.61 -6.18 -13.20
C ASN A 19 -2.70 -7.42 -13.34
N GLY A 20 -2.38 -8.07 -12.22
CA GLY A 20 -1.47 -9.23 -12.18
C GLY A 20 0.02 -8.89 -12.13
N THR A 21 0.42 -7.62 -12.30
CA THR A 21 1.80 -7.18 -12.10
C THR A 21 2.06 -6.97 -10.61
N LEU A 22 3.06 -7.65 -10.06
CA LEU A 22 3.47 -7.51 -8.66
C LEU A 22 4.10 -6.13 -8.45
N MET A 23 3.44 -5.30 -7.64
CA MET A 23 3.89 -3.93 -7.34
C MET A 23 4.55 -3.84 -5.98
N GLN A 24 4.04 -4.57 -4.98
CA GLN A 24 4.64 -4.63 -3.64
C GLN A 24 4.87 -6.09 -3.24
N ASP A 25 6.04 -6.36 -2.65
CA ASP A 25 6.42 -7.64 -2.06
C ASP A 25 7.34 -7.33 -0.87
N PHE A 26 6.83 -7.47 0.34
CA PHE A 26 7.56 -7.18 1.57
C PHE A 26 7.04 -8.03 2.72
N ASP A 27 7.72 -7.98 3.85
CA ASP A 27 7.32 -8.67 5.08
C ASP A 27 7.03 -7.64 6.18
N THR A 28 6.07 -7.92 7.06
CA THR A 28 5.76 -7.02 8.19
C THR A 28 6.96 -6.82 9.12
N SER A 29 7.99 -7.66 9.09
CA SER A 29 9.23 -7.45 9.84
C SER A 29 10.01 -6.21 9.39
N ASP A 30 9.73 -5.68 8.19
CA ASP A 30 10.28 -4.42 7.67
C ASP A 30 9.54 -3.17 8.21
N MET A 31 8.55 -3.33 9.09
CA MET A 31 7.89 -2.20 9.73
C MET A 31 8.87 -1.42 10.60
N ALA A 32 9.00 -0.11 10.37
CA ALA A 32 9.87 0.77 11.16
C ALA A 32 9.50 0.82 12.65
N HIS A 33 8.22 0.58 12.96
CA HIS A 33 7.72 0.42 14.33
C HIS A 33 6.91 -0.87 14.41
N PRO A 34 7.24 -1.79 15.34
CA PRO A 34 6.48 -3.02 15.49
C PRO A 34 5.06 -2.73 16.00
N ILE A 35 4.15 -3.68 15.77
CA ILE A 35 2.72 -3.53 16.15
C ILE A 35 2.57 -3.17 17.63
N SER A 36 3.36 -3.79 18.51
CA SER A 36 3.36 -3.50 19.95
C SER A 36 3.72 -2.06 20.27
N ARG A 37 4.68 -1.46 19.56
CA ARG A 37 5.05 -0.05 19.69
C ARG A 37 3.95 0.88 19.20
N CYS A 38 3.27 0.53 18.11
CA CYS A 38 2.13 1.30 17.61
C CYS A 38 0.99 1.34 18.65
N VAL A 39 0.68 0.20 19.29
CA VAL A 39 -0.34 0.10 20.34
C VAL A 39 0.07 0.87 21.60
N GLU A 40 1.31 0.74 22.07
CA GLU A 40 1.80 1.49 23.23
C GLU A 40 1.75 3.01 22.99
N TRP A 41 2.16 3.47 21.81
CA TRP A 41 2.14 4.90 21.52
C TRP A 41 0.71 5.45 21.43
N VAL A 42 -0.20 4.79 20.69
CA VAL A 42 -1.57 5.29 20.55
C VAL A 42 -2.31 5.29 21.88
N THR A 43 -2.08 4.29 22.74
CA THR A 43 -2.72 4.20 24.06
C THR A 43 -2.21 5.22 25.07
N SER A 44 -1.03 5.81 24.83
CA SER A 44 -0.50 6.91 25.67
C SER A 44 -1.26 8.22 25.48
N ILE A 45 -1.98 8.38 24.37
CA ILE A 45 -2.69 9.63 24.01
C ILE A 45 -4.20 9.42 23.76
N HIS A 46 -4.66 8.19 23.57
CA HIS A 46 -6.05 7.87 23.30
C HIS A 46 -6.46 6.51 23.88
N THR A 47 -7.61 6.44 24.53
CA THR A 47 -8.13 5.16 25.03
C THR A 47 -8.75 4.36 23.90
N LEU A 48 -8.16 3.21 23.55
CA LEU A 48 -8.73 2.29 22.57
C LEU A 48 -9.98 1.59 23.11
N GLN A 49 -10.95 1.37 22.24
CA GLN A 49 -12.18 0.64 22.50
C GLN A 49 -12.23 -0.67 21.70
N PRO A 50 -12.96 -1.70 22.17
CA PRO A 50 -13.22 -2.88 21.36
C PRO A 50 -13.88 -2.51 20.03
N GLY A 51 -13.29 -2.96 18.93
CA GLY A 51 -13.75 -2.65 17.57
C GLY A 51 -12.92 -1.58 16.85
N ASP A 52 -12.00 -0.90 17.55
CA ASP A 52 -11.09 0.07 16.92
C ASP A 52 -10.14 -0.61 15.91
N LEU A 53 -9.85 0.11 14.82
CA LEU A 53 -8.94 -0.33 13.77
C LEU A 53 -7.71 0.58 13.73
N LEU A 54 -6.54 -0.03 13.88
CA LEU A 54 -5.25 0.65 13.77
C LEU A 54 -4.57 0.26 12.44
N ALA A 55 -4.49 1.20 11.50
CA ALA A 55 -3.71 1.01 10.27
C ALA A 55 -2.22 1.23 10.58
N THR A 56 -1.41 0.18 10.46
CA THR A 56 -0.01 0.15 10.91
C THR A 56 0.99 0.71 9.88
N GLY A 57 0.49 1.30 8.79
CA GLY A 57 1.28 1.92 7.74
C GLY A 57 1.32 1.09 6.46
N THR A 58 2.18 1.51 5.53
CA THR A 58 2.45 0.83 4.26
C THR A 58 3.94 0.82 4.01
N ASN A 59 4.43 -0.23 3.33
CA ASN A 59 5.75 -0.15 2.73
C ASN A 59 5.71 0.89 1.58
N HIS A 60 6.71 1.76 1.52
CA HIS A 60 6.78 2.81 0.51
C HIS A 60 7.33 2.31 -0.84
N ARG A 61 7.95 1.12 -0.84
CA ARG A 61 8.44 0.47 -2.05
C ARG A 61 7.24 -0.05 -2.84
N GLY A 62 7.24 0.24 -4.14
CA GLY A 62 6.19 -0.23 -5.04
C GLY A 62 4.93 0.62 -5.11
N LEU A 63 4.87 1.76 -4.39
CA LEU A 63 3.74 2.68 -4.52
C LEU A 63 3.66 3.25 -5.94
N ASN A 64 2.50 3.08 -6.56
CA ASN A 64 2.20 3.52 -7.92
C ASN A 64 0.74 3.98 -8.02
N PRO A 65 0.40 4.87 -8.97
CA PRO A 65 -0.97 5.30 -9.19
C PRO A 65 -1.84 4.15 -9.71
N PHE A 66 -3.06 4.07 -9.19
CA PHE A 66 -4.13 3.27 -9.77
C PHE A 66 -4.90 4.10 -10.80
N MET A 67 -5.32 3.44 -11.87
CA MET A 67 -6.06 4.03 -12.98
C MET A 67 -7.41 3.36 -13.14
N ASP A 68 -8.31 4.02 -13.84
CA ASP A 68 -9.62 3.46 -14.19
C ASP A 68 -9.47 2.08 -14.85
N GLY A 69 -10.30 1.13 -14.41
CA GLY A 69 -10.27 -0.24 -14.91
C GLY A 69 -9.24 -1.14 -14.24
N ASP A 70 -8.38 -0.61 -13.37
CA ASP A 70 -7.42 -1.44 -12.65
C ASP A 70 -8.09 -2.44 -11.72
N ARG A 71 -7.54 -3.64 -11.70
CA ARG A 71 -7.81 -4.65 -10.68
C ARG A 71 -6.63 -4.72 -9.72
N VAL A 72 -6.86 -4.29 -8.48
CA VAL A 72 -5.89 -4.35 -7.40
C VAL A 72 -6.16 -5.57 -6.55
N GLU A 73 -5.14 -6.35 -6.28
CA GLU A 73 -5.21 -7.53 -5.41
C GLU A 73 -4.17 -7.36 -4.29
N LEU A 74 -4.60 -7.39 -3.03
CA LEU A 74 -3.74 -7.31 -1.85
C LEU A 74 -3.89 -8.61 -1.06
N GLU A 75 -2.77 -9.25 -0.75
CA GLU A 75 -2.72 -10.47 0.03
C GLU A 75 -1.76 -10.30 1.20
N VAL A 76 -2.19 -10.76 2.37
CA VAL A 76 -1.29 -10.95 3.51
C VAL A 76 -1.37 -12.41 3.90
N GLN A 77 -0.21 -13.04 4.07
CA GLN A 77 -0.14 -14.48 4.37
C GLN A 77 -1.03 -14.82 5.58
N GLY A 78 -1.90 -15.82 5.42
CA GLY A 78 -2.82 -16.26 6.48
C GLY A 78 -4.05 -15.38 6.69
N LEU A 79 -4.11 -14.17 6.14
CA LEU A 79 -5.25 -13.25 6.27
C LEU A 79 -6.18 -13.22 5.03
N GLY A 80 -5.76 -13.88 3.95
CA GLY A 80 -6.51 -13.97 2.71
C GLY A 80 -6.17 -12.85 1.72
N ARG A 81 -6.97 -12.75 0.66
CA ARG A 81 -6.75 -11.83 -0.46
C ARG A 81 -7.95 -10.93 -0.70
N LEU A 82 -7.72 -9.62 -0.64
CA LEU A 82 -8.66 -8.57 -0.98
C LEU A 82 -8.51 -8.19 -2.45
N ARG A 83 -9.62 -8.07 -3.18
CA ARG A 83 -9.66 -7.60 -4.56
C ARG A 83 -10.52 -6.33 -4.65
N ILE A 84 -9.97 -5.30 -5.29
CA ILE A 84 -10.62 -4.01 -5.50
C ILE A 84 -10.58 -3.69 -7.00
N ASN A 85 -11.72 -3.31 -7.57
CA ASN A 85 -11.81 -2.80 -8.94
C ASN A 85 -11.87 -1.27 -8.89
N ILE A 86 -11.01 -0.61 -9.66
CA ILE A 86 -10.84 0.83 -9.63
C ILE A 86 -11.69 1.49 -10.71
N ARG A 87 -12.37 2.57 -10.32
CA ARG A 87 -13.09 3.46 -11.21
C ARG A 87 -12.65 4.90 -10.95
N ASP A 88 -12.25 5.59 -12.00
CA ASP A 88 -11.99 7.03 -12.00
C ASP A 88 -12.85 7.71 -13.05
N ASP A 89 -13.83 8.51 -12.63
CA ASP A 89 -14.72 9.21 -13.55
C ASP A 89 -13.99 10.27 -14.39
N LEU A 90 -12.84 10.76 -13.93
CA LEU A 90 -12.02 11.71 -14.67
C LEU A 90 -11.07 11.05 -15.68
N LYS A 91 -10.99 9.71 -15.72
CA LYS A 91 -10.13 8.92 -16.61
C LYS A 91 -8.69 9.44 -16.63
N ARG A 92 -8.16 9.81 -15.45
CA ARG A 92 -6.79 10.29 -15.31
C ARG A 92 -5.84 9.12 -15.51
N THR A 93 -4.74 9.43 -16.17
CA THR A 93 -3.68 8.47 -16.43
C THR A 93 -2.36 9.00 -15.94
N TRP A 94 -1.50 8.09 -15.54
CA TRP A 94 -0.15 8.37 -15.05
C TRP A 94 0.81 7.36 -15.68
N ALA A 95 2.10 7.71 -15.72
CA ALA A 95 3.12 6.72 -16.01
C ALA A 95 3.05 5.57 -14.99
N ARG A 96 3.40 4.35 -15.41
CA ARG A 96 3.37 3.15 -14.54
C ARG A 96 4.68 2.91 -13.79
N GLU A 97 5.55 3.90 -13.76
CA GLU A 97 6.84 3.83 -13.08
C GLU A 97 6.66 4.07 -11.59
N THR A 98 7.23 3.19 -10.78
CA THR A 98 7.34 3.38 -9.33
C THR A 98 8.34 4.50 -9.03
N ARG A 99 8.25 5.06 -7.81
CA ARG A 99 9.24 6.04 -7.33
C ARG A 99 10.67 5.48 -7.35
N LEU A 100 10.84 4.19 -7.06
CA LEU A 100 12.15 3.53 -7.07
C LEU A 100 12.74 3.49 -8.49
N GLN A 101 11.96 3.02 -9.47
CA GLN A 101 12.39 2.97 -10.89
C GLN A 101 12.77 4.35 -11.43
N ARG A 102 12.02 5.39 -11.03
CA ARG A 102 12.32 6.78 -11.39
C ARG A 102 13.65 7.24 -10.80
N GLN A 103 13.91 6.95 -9.53
CA GLN A 103 15.18 7.27 -8.87
C GLN A 103 16.35 6.52 -9.52
N GLU A 104 16.18 5.24 -9.84
CA GLU A 104 17.19 4.44 -10.57
C GLU A 104 17.45 4.98 -11.97
N ALA A 105 16.43 5.54 -12.63
CA ALA A 105 16.56 6.24 -13.91
C ALA A 105 17.11 7.69 -13.79
N GLY A 106 17.45 8.15 -12.58
CA GLY A 106 18.00 9.49 -12.34
C GLY A 106 16.96 10.63 -12.36
N HIS A 107 15.67 10.30 -12.25
CA HIS A 107 14.59 11.28 -12.14
C HIS A 107 14.24 11.58 -10.68
N ASP A 108 14.27 12.86 -10.30
CA ASP A 108 13.93 13.31 -8.94
C ASP A 108 12.46 13.78 -8.79
N THR A 109 11.68 13.69 -9.87
CA THR A 109 10.27 14.11 -9.86
C THR A 109 9.33 12.94 -9.54
N PRO A 110 8.14 13.19 -8.95
CA PRO A 110 7.11 12.15 -8.78
C PRO A 110 6.62 11.61 -10.13
N THR A 111 6.07 10.40 -10.16
CA THR A 111 5.51 9.80 -11.38
C THR A 111 4.55 10.76 -12.10
N PRO A 112 4.81 11.12 -13.37
CA PRO A 112 4.07 12.18 -14.05
C PRO A 112 2.63 11.76 -14.36
N GLN A 113 1.71 12.71 -14.24
CA GLN A 113 0.37 12.58 -14.79
C GLN A 113 0.43 12.76 -16.31
N LEU A 114 -0.18 11.83 -17.05
CA LEU A 114 -0.23 11.86 -18.52
C LEU A 114 -1.51 12.51 -19.04
N THR A 115 -2.62 12.38 -18.31
CA THR A 115 -3.90 13.05 -18.62
C THR A 115 -4.53 13.66 -17.39
N GLY A 116 -5.14 14.85 -17.55
CA GLY A 116 -5.81 15.60 -16.48
C GLY A 116 -5.11 16.91 -16.15
N ARG A 117 -5.50 17.53 -15.03
CA ARG A 117 -5.11 18.91 -14.65
C ARG A 117 -3.61 19.16 -14.51
N PHE A 118 -2.81 18.13 -14.22
CA PHE A 118 -1.35 18.28 -14.05
C PHE A 118 -0.57 17.60 -15.18
N ALA A 119 -1.25 17.24 -16.28
CA ALA A 119 -0.57 16.72 -17.45
C ALA A 119 0.20 17.85 -18.17
N PRO A 120 1.37 17.56 -18.75
CA PRO A 120 2.09 18.52 -19.59
C PRO A 120 1.17 19.03 -20.72
N GLY A 121 0.93 20.34 -20.78
CA GLY A 121 0.08 20.96 -21.80
C GLY A 121 -1.42 21.01 -21.49
N SER A 122 -1.82 20.79 -20.22
CA SER A 122 -3.19 21.05 -19.72
C SER A 122 -3.46 22.51 -19.36
#